data_AF-A0A2H9R9F0-F1
#
_entry.id   AF-A0A2H9R9F0-F1
#
_cell.length_a   1.000
_cell.length_b   1.000
_cell.length_c   1.000
_cell.angle_alpha   90.00
_cell.angle_beta   90.00
_cell.angle_gamma   90.00
#
_symmetry.space_group_name_H-M   'P 1'
#
loop_
_entity.id
_entity.type
_entity.pdbx_description
1 polymer ?
#
loop_
_entity_poly.entity_id
_entity_poly.type
_entity_poly.pdbx_seq_one_letter_code
_entity_poly.pdbx_strand_id
1 'polypeptide(L)'
;MITALYLAHLNPVTNAHVEIINELKNNADVVKVMPVIFKSGEKEINSKSFPFNFEVRKKMLTSIFGDSISITEDYTFFAPFKKYMPPLLSPKSWELRKQILKQIQGDFFSYTGDKTEGYMLKLYRLKPKIGQRRTLSATTVKENIYNSALGKAANWKNDVPKSVQNIIEENWDIIKKFSDSEDKTTRVLGMKFPKEGWSE
;
A
#
# COMPACT_ATOMS: atom_id res chain seq x y z
N MET A 1 -14.46 13.75 -16.29
CA MET A 1 -13.24 13.05 -15.88
C MET A 1 -13.39 12.54 -14.46
N ILE A 2 -13.18 11.24 -14.27
CA ILE A 2 -13.31 10.54 -13.00
C ILE A 2 -11.95 9.91 -12.66
N THR A 3 -11.46 10.17 -11.46
CA THR A 3 -10.22 9.58 -10.94
C THR A 3 -10.52 8.46 -9.93
N ALA A 4 -10.03 7.25 -10.18
CA ALA A 4 -10.03 6.17 -9.20
C ALA A 4 -8.77 6.25 -8.31
N LEU A 5 -8.97 6.21 -7.00
CA LEU A 5 -7.89 6.23 -6.00
C LEU A 5 -7.70 4.84 -5.43
N TYR A 6 -6.50 4.29 -5.55
CA TYR A 6 -6.13 3.03 -4.91
C TYR A 6 -5.06 3.25 -3.85
N LEU A 7 -5.50 3.25 -2.59
CA LEU A 7 -4.68 3.44 -1.39
C LEU A 7 -4.35 2.05 -0.83
N ALA A 8 -3.08 1.63 -0.90
CA ALA A 8 -2.73 0.25 -0.49
C ALA A 8 -1.26 0.13 -0.06
N HIS A 9 -0.94 -0.85 0.78
CA HIS A 9 0.44 -1.07 1.21
C HIS A 9 1.34 -1.63 0.09
N LEU A 10 0.81 -2.52 -0.77
CA LEU A 10 1.52 -3.09 -1.93
C LEU A 10 2.87 -3.76 -1.58
N ASN A 11 2.86 -4.59 -0.53
CA ASN A 11 4.06 -5.23 0.02
C ASN A 11 3.95 -6.78 -0.02
N PRO A 12 4.23 -7.44 -1.16
CA PRO A 12 4.58 -6.86 -2.48
C PRO A 12 3.34 -6.52 -3.34
N VAL A 13 3.57 -6.07 -4.58
CA VAL A 13 2.55 -6.05 -5.65
C VAL A 13 2.24 -7.51 -6.06
N THR A 14 0.96 -7.89 -6.12
CA THR A 14 0.51 -9.27 -6.39
C THR A 14 -0.45 -9.30 -7.57
N ASN A 15 -0.77 -10.49 -8.06
CA ASN A 15 -1.77 -10.66 -9.13
C ASN A 15 -3.14 -10.08 -8.74
N ALA A 16 -3.53 -10.16 -7.47
CA ALA A 16 -4.76 -9.53 -6.97
C ALA A 16 -4.73 -8.00 -7.10
N HIS A 17 -3.59 -7.36 -6.84
CA HIS A 17 -3.44 -5.92 -7.06
C HIS A 17 -3.54 -5.57 -8.56
N VAL A 18 -3.00 -6.44 -9.43
CA VAL A 18 -3.07 -6.24 -10.88
C VAL A 18 -4.51 -6.30 -11.39
N GLU A 19 -5.28 -7.29 -10.95
CA GLU A 19 -6.71 -7.40 -11.26
C GLU A 19 -7.48 -6.15 -10.83
N ILE A 20 -7.29 -5.71 -9.58
CA ILE A 20 -7.95 -4.52 -9.05
C ILE A 20 -7.61 -3.29 -9.91
N ILE A 21 -6.33 -3.05 -10.21
CA ILE A 21 -5.93 -1.87 -10.99
C ILE A 21 -6.53 -1.93 -12.41
N ASN A 22 -6.55 -3.10 -13.05
CA ASN A 22 -7.18 -3.26 -14.36
C ASN A 22 -8.69 -2.98 -14.33
N GLU A 23 -9.39 -3.44 -13.29
CA GLU A 23 -10.80 -3.11 -13.11
C GLU A 23 -11.00 -1.60 -12.90
N LEU A 24 -10.14 -0.93 -12.15
CA LEU A 24 -10.23 0.52 -11.97
C LEU A 24 -10.02 1.28 -13.28
N LYS A 25 -9.10 0.82 -14.14
CA LYS A 25 -8.87 1.41 -15.47
C LYS A 25 -10.10 1.29 -16.38
N ASN A 26 -10.92 0.26 -16.19
CA ASN A 26 -12.18 0.10 -16.94
C ASN A 26 -13.32 0.99 -16.40
N ASN A 27 -13.17 1.54 -15.19
CA ASN A 27 -14.24 2.26 -14.48
C ASN A 27 -13.91 3.73 -14.19
N ALA A 28 -12.76 4.23 -14.63
CA ALA A 28 -12.30 5.59 -14.42
C ALA A 28 -11.38 6.04 -15.55
N ASP A 29 -11.34 7.35 -15.80
CA ASP A 29 -10.46 7.94 -16.82
C ASP A 29 -8.99 7.94 -16.37
N VAL A 30 -8.77 8.09 -15.06
CA VAL A 30 -7.43 8.12 -14.45
C VAL A 30 -7.42 7.19 -13.25
N VAL A 31 -6.39 6.34 -13.14
CA VAL A 31 -6.12 5.54 -11.95
C VAL A 31 -4.89 6.07 -11.25
N LYS A 32 -5.08 6.52 -10.00
CA LYS A 32 -4.01 6.99 -9.12
C LYS A 32 -3.75 5.96 -8.03
N VAL A 33 -2.62 5.29 -8.12
CA VAL A 33 -2.16 4.30 -7.14
C VAL A 33 -1.20 4.97 -6.17
N MET A 34 -1.50 4.85 -4.88
CA MET A 34 -0.76 5.52 -3.81
C MET A 34 -0.32 4.46 -2.80
N PRO A 35 0.90 3.91 -2.96
CA PRO A 35 1.49 3.04 -1.96
C PRO A 35 1.56 3.76 -0.61
N VAL A 36 1.16 3.11 0.49
CA VAL A 36 1.26 3.73 1.83
C VAL A 36 2.73 3.94 2.18
N ILE A 37 3.09 5.15 2.64
CA ILE A 37 4.47 5.49 3.05
C ILE A 37 4.45 5.99 4.49
N PHE A 38 5.43 5.57 5.28
CA PHE A 38 5.66 6.05 6.64
C PHE A 38 7.01 6.76 6.68
N LYS A 39 7.06 8.05 7.00
CA LYS A 39 8.31 8.82 7.08
C LYS A 39 8.57 9.35 8.49
N SER A 40 9.83 9.32 8.91
CA SER A 40 10.36 10.11 10.03
C SER A 40 11.47 11.02 9.50
N GLY A 41 11.20 12.32 9.46
CA GLY A 41 11.99 13.26 8.66
C GLY A 41 11.96 12.87 7.17
N GLU A 42 13.14 12.74 6.56
CA GLU A 42 13.30 12.34 5.15
C GLU A 42 13.36 10.82 4.96
N LYS A 43 13.48 10.05 6.04
CA LYS A 43 13.67 8.59 6.01
C LYS A 43 12.32 7.86 5.95
N GLU A 44 12.15 6.98 4.98
CA GLU A 44 11.05 6.00 4.97
C GLU A 44 11.31 4.90 6.02
N ILE A 45 10.29 4.60 6.83
CA ILE A 45 10.30 3.57 7.86
C ILE A 45 9.71 2.29 7.27
N ASN A 46 10.56 1.27 7.12
CA ASN A 46 10.17 -0.08 6.72
C ASN A 46 10.11 -1.04 7.91
N SER A 47 9.30 -2.09 7.77
CA SER A 47 9.15 -3.13 8.80
C SER A 47 8.92 -4.49 8.15
N LYS A 48 8.87 -5.56 8.94
CA LYS A 48 8.46 -6.89 8.47
C LYS A 48 7.08 -6.91 7.79
N SER A 49 6.19 -5.99 8.16
CA SER A 49 4.88 -5.88 7.52
C SER A 49 4.91 -5.16 6.17
N PHE A 50 5.89 -4.29 5.95
CA PHE A 50 6.06 -3.51 4.72
C PHE A 50 7.57 -3.38 4.40
N PRO A 51 8.20 -4.49 3.93
CA PRO A 51 9.65 -4.56 3.77
C PRO A 51 10.18 -3.68 2.64
N PHE A 52 9.38 -3.43 1.61
CA PHE A 52 9.79 -2.65 0.44
C PHE A 52 9.46 -1.18 0.61
N ASN A 53 10.43 -0.32 0.31
CA ASN A 53 10.23 1.13 0.27
C ASN A 53 9.37 1.55 -0.93
N PHE A 54 9.05 2.84 -1.02
CA PHE A 54 8.25 3.39 -2.12
C PHE A 54 8.88 3.12 -3.48
N GLU A 55 10.18 3.38 -3.65
CA GLU A 55 10.85 3.25 -4.95
C GLU A 55 10.81 1.82 -5.48
N VAL A 56 11.03 0.81 -4.64
CA VAL A 56 10.92 -0.60 -5.06
C VAL A 56 9.48 -0.93 -5.46
N ARG A 57 8.48 -0.49 -4.68
CA ARG A 57 7.05 -0.72 -5.01
C ARG A 57 6.62 0.02 -6.28
N LYS A 58 7.14 1.23 -6.50
CA LYS A 58 6.95 2.00 -7.72
C LYS A 58 7.56 1.29 -8.92
N LYS A 59 8.78 0.74 -8.80
CA LYS A 59 9.41 -0.09 -9.84
C LYS A 59 8.54 -1.31 -10.16
N MET A 60 8.00 -2.00 -9.16
CA MET A 60 7.06 -3.12 -9.35
C MET A 60 5.84 -2.70 -10.17
N LEU A 61 5.13 -1.63 -9.76
CA LEU A 61 3.97 -1.13 -10.47
C LEU A 61 4.30 -0.68 -11.90
N THR A 62 5.38 0.09 -12.08
CA THR A 62 5.82 0.62 -13.38
C THR A 62 6.18 -0.52 -14.34
N SER A 63 6.80 -1.59 -13.85
CA SER A 63 7.15 -2.76 -14.66
C SER A 63 5.94 -3.52 -15.23
N ILE A 64 4.74 -3.29 -14.68
CA ILE A 64 3.49 -3.92 -15.13
C ILE A 64 2.69 -2.94 -15.98
N PHE A 65 2.55 -1.70 -15.51
CA PHE A 65 1.59 -0.75 -16.03
C PHE A 65 2.20 0.37 -16.88
N GLY A 66 3.53 0.54 -16.87
CA GLY A 66 4.20 1.69 -17.47
C GLY A 66 3.55 3.00 -17.03
N ASP A 67 3.26 3.86 -18.00
CA ASP A 67 2.62 5.17 -17.77
C ASP A 67 1.08 5.11 -17.76
N SER A 68 0.48 3.91 -17.80
CA SER A 68 -0.98 3.75 -17.85
C SER A 68 -1.69 4.01 -16.52
N ILE A 69 -0.94 4.26 -15.45
CA ILE A 69 -1.43 4.65 -14.12
C ILE A 69 -0.55 5.77 -13.56
N SER A 70 -1.11 6.59 -12.69
CA SER A 70 -0.34 7.57 -11.91
C SER A 70 0.08 6.94 -10.57
N ILE A 71 1.38 6.92 -10.27
CA ILE A 71 1.92 6.40 -9.00
C ILE A 71 2.49 7.58 -8.21
N THR A 72 1.93 7.87 -7.03
CA THR A 72 2.36 9.04 -6.24
C THR A 72 2.62 8.72 -4.77
N GLU A 73 3.38 9.59 -4.11
CA GLU A 73 3.68 9.54 -2.67
C GLU A 73 2.60 10.22 -1.81
N ASP A 74 1.46 10.59 -2.40
CA ASP A 74 0.46 11.44 -1.73
C ASP A 74 -0.24 10.76 -0.54
N TYR A 75 -0.03 9.46 -0.36
CA TYR A 75 -0.46 8.72 0.84
C TYR A 75 0.69 8.45 1.80
N THR A 76 1.37 9.54 2.19
CA THR A 76 2.47 9.53 3.14
C THR A 76 2.02 9.97 4.53
N PHE A 77 2.29 9.16 5.53
CA PHE A 77 2.19 9.50 6.94
C PHE A 77 3.54 10.02 7.44
N PHE A 78 3.57 11.23 8.00
CA PHE A 78 4.75 11.78 8.67
C PHE A 78 4.64 11.60 10.18
N ALA A 79 5.68 11.07 10.81
CA ALA A 79 5.74 10.89 12.25
C ALA A 79 5.46 12.20 13.03
N PRO A 80 4.81 12.14 14.20
CA PRO A 80 4.31 10.93 14.85
C PRO A 80 2.94 10.46 14.31
N PHE A 81 2.81 9.17 13.98
CA PHE A 81 1.64 8.58 13.31
C PHE A 81 0.37 8.59 14.15
N LYS A 82 0.48 8.62 15.49
CA LYS A 82 -0.70 8.76 16.36
C LYS A 82 -1.51 10.02 16.06
N LYS A 83 -0.90 11.05 15.46
CA LYS A 83 -1.58 12.30 15.09
C LYS A 83 -2.65 12.11 14.01
N TYR A 84 -2.64 11.01 13.26
CA TYR A 84 -3.66 10.73 12.23
C TYR A 84 -4.82 9.88 12.78
N MET A 85 -4.73 9.44 14.04
CA MET A 85 -5.76 8.62 14.66
C MET A 85 -6.92 9.48 15.18
N PRO A 86 -8.12 8.91 15.34
CA PRO A 86 -9.26 9.61 15.93
C PRO A 86 -8.95 10.19 17.31
N PRO A 87 -9.61 11.30 17.71
CA PRO A 87 -10.77 11.90 17.04
C PRO A 87 -10.43 12.61 15.72
N LEU A 88 -11.26 12.34 14.70
CA LEU A 88 -11.10 12.61 13.25
C LEU A 88 -11.02 14.11 12.85
N LEU A 89 -10.85 15.01 13.81
CA LEU A 89 -10.70 16.45 13.62
C LEU A 89 -9.25 16.91 13.72
N SER A 90 -8.29 15.99 13.85
CA SER A 90 -6.89 16.40 13.91
C SER A 90 -6.49 17.14 12.61
N PRO A 91 -5.80 18.29 12.70
CA PRO A 91 -5.31 19.00 11.52
C PRO A 91 -4.48 18.11 10.60
N LYS A 92 -3.74 17.13 11.17
CA LYS A 92 -2.91 16.19 10.42
C LYS A 92 -3.71 15.19 9.59
N SER A 93 -4.84 14.69 10.09
CA SER A 93 -5.71 13.83 9.28
C SER A 93 -6.31 14.57 8.09
N TRP A 94 -6.67 15.84 8.26
CA TRP A 94 -7.15 16.68 7.15
C TRP A 94 -6.04 17.08 6.18
N GLU A 95 -4.82 17.27 6.67
CA GLU A 95 -3.64 17.49 5.83
C GLU A 95 -3.37 16.26 4.95
N LEU A 96 -3.38 15.05 5.51
CA LEU A 96 -3.25 13.80 4.76
C LEU A 96 -4.35 13.67 3.69
N ARG A 97 -5.60 13.99 4.04
CA ARG A 97 -6.68 14.01 3.06
C ARG A 97 -6.40 14.99 1.91
N LYS A 98 -5.90 16.19 2.21
CA LYS A 98 -5.52 17.18 1.17
C LYS A 98 -4.38 16.66 0.30
N GLN A 99 -3.41 15.96 0.88
CA GLN A 99 -2.33 15.30 0.14
C GLN A 99 -2.88 14.25 -0.83
N ILE A 100 -3.68 13.29 -0.35
CA ILE A 100 -4.31 12.25 -1.19
C ILE A 100 -5.05 12.86 -2.38
N LEU A 101 -5.80 13.95 -2.13
CA LEU A 101 -6.61 14.62 -3.15
C LEU A 101 -5.85 15.63 -4.01
N LYS A 102 -4.53 15.78 -3.81
CA LYS A 102 -3.69 16.66 -4.61
C LYS A 102 -3.74 16.25 -6.08
N GLN A 103 -3.89 17.24 -6.96
CA GLN A 103 -3.94 17.07 -8.41
C GLN A 103 -5.09 16.19 -8.93
N ILE A 104 -6.11 15.91 -8.12
CA ILE A 104 -7.35 15.31 -8.62
C ILE A 104 -8.20 16.41 -9.26
N GLN A 105 -8.48 16.26 -10.55
CA GLN A 105 -9.41 17.12 -11.27
C GLN A 105 -10.75 16.40 -11.45
N GLY A 106 -11.85 17.09 -11.20
CA GLY A 106 -13.20 16.54 -11.36
C GLY A 106 -13.60 15.56 -10.26
N ASP A 107 -14.40 14.56 -10.63
CA ASP A 107 -14.93 13.58 -9.69
C ASP A 107 -13.91 12.49 -9.36
N PHE A 108 -14.08 11.87 -8.19
CA PHE A 108 -13.23 10.77 -7.77
C PHE A 108 -13.95 9.77 -6.87
N PHE A 109 -13.38 8.59 -6.75
CA PHE A 109 -13.74 7.61 -5.73
C PHE A 109 -12.49 6.84 -5.28
N SER A 110 -12.48 6.38 -4.03
CA SER A 110 -11.47 5.43 -3.57
C SER A 110 -11.96 4.00 -3.71
N TYR A 111 -11.05 3.05 -3.92
CA TYR A 111 -11.36 1.63 -3.94
C TYR A 111 -10.83 0.94 -2.69
N THR A 112 -11.64 0.06 -2.11
CA THR A 112 -11.20 -0.91 -1.10
C THR A 112 -11.99 -2.21 -1.23
N GLY A 113 -11.34 -3.34 -0.96
CA GLY A 113 -11.99 -4.64 -0.81
C GLY A 113 -12.39 -4.96 0.63
N ASP A 114 -12.10 -4.07 1.59
CA ASP A 114 -12.35 -4.25 3.02
C ASP A 114 -13.43 -3.30 3.54
N LYS A 115 -14.42 -3.85 4.24
CA LYS A 115 -15.57 -3.07 4.75
C LYS A 115 -15.16 -2.09 5.86
N THR A 116 -14.22 -2.48 6.72
CA THR A 116 -13.74 -1.64 7.82
C THR A 116 -12.92 -0.48 7.28
N GLU A 117 -12.02 -0.75 6.33
CA GLU A 117 -11.30 0.30 5.60
C GLU A 117 -12.28 1.23 4.87
N GLY A 118 -13.32 0.68 4.24
CA GLY A 118 -14.38 1.46 3.59
C GLY A 118 -15.08 2.42 4.55
N TYR A 119 -15.33 2.01 5.79
CA TYR A 119 -15.88 2.91 6.80
C TYR A 119 -14.92 4.06 7.12
N MET A 120 -13.62 3.78 7.30
CA MET A 120 -12.60 4.81 7.56
C MET A 120 -12.46 5.79 6.40
N LEU A 121 -12.42 5.30 5.15
CA LEU A 121 -12.38 6.14 3.96
C LEU A 121 -13.63 7.04 3.84
N LYS A 122 -14.80 6.52 4.22
CA LYS A 122 -16.04 7.30 4.23
C LYS A 122 -15.97 8.43 5.27
N LEU A 123 -15.47 8.15 6.47
CA LEU A 123 -15.24 9.16 7.50
C LEU A 123 -14.32 10.29 7.02
N TYR A 124 -13.26 9.95 6.28
CA TYR A 124 -12.36 10.92 5.66
C TYR A 124 -12.90 11.55 4.37
N ARG A 125 -14.18 11.33 4.02
CA ARG A 125 -14.81 11.87 2.80
C ARG A 125 -14.00 11.55 1.54
N LEU A 126 -13.48 10.32 1.45
CA LEU A 126 -12.73 9.79 0.31
C LEU A 126 -13.59 8.97 -0.66
N LYS A 127 -14.93 8.99 -0.52
CA LYS A 127 -15.90 8.38 -1.43
C LYS A 127 -15.56 6.90 -1.79
N PRO A 128 -15.50 5.98 -0.81
CA PRO A 128 -15.10 4.60 -1.09
C PRO A 128 -16.16 3.82 -1.88
N LYS A 129 -15.72 3.10 -2.91
CA LYS A 129 -16.44 2.01 -3.56
C LYS A 129 -15.89 0.69 -3.01
N ILE A 130 -16.77 -0.09 -2.40
CA ILE A 130 -16.42 -1.39 -1.83
C ILE A 130 -16.48 -2.44 -2.95
N GLY A 131 -15.32 -2.97 -3.33
CA GLY A 131 -15.21 -4.07 -4.29
C GLY A 131 -15.33 -5.44 -3.64
N GLN A 132 -15.25 -6.49 -4.47
CA GLN A 132 -15.15 -7.86 -3.95
C GLN A 132 -13.76 -8.11 -3.36
N ARG A 133 -13.72 -8.77 -2.21
CA ARG A 133 -12.47 -9.18 -1.57
C ARG A 133 -11.81 -10.26 -2.41
N ARG A 134 -10.56 -10.03 -2.84
CA ARG A 134 -9.77 -11.03 -3.55
C ARG A 134 -9.39 -12.18 -2.62
N THR A 135 -9.31 -13.38 -3.20
CA THR A 135 -8.88 -14.60 -2.49
C THR A 135 -7.39 -14.53 -2.14
N LEU A 136 -6.57 -14.01 -3.05
CA LEU A 136 -5.14 -13.85 -2.85
C LEU A 136 -4.84 -12.67 -1.93
N SER A 137 -4.24 -12.96 -0.77
CA SER A 137 -3.81 -11.97 0.22
C SER A 137 -2.33 -11.64 0.05
N ALA A 138 -2.00 -10.35 -0.05
CA ALA A 138 -0.62 -9.89 -0.06
C ALA A 138 0.17 -10.31 1.19
N THR A 139 -0.51 -10.47 2.34
CA THR A 139 0.14 -10.98 3.55
C THR A 139 0.61 -12.42 3.34
N THR A 140 -0.22 -13.29 2.76
CA THR A 140 0.14 -14.69 2.49
C THR A 140 1.31 -14.79 1.52
N VAL A 141 1.29 -13.99 0.44
CA VAL A 141 2.40 -13.95 -0.53
C VAL A 141 3.71 -13.54 0.14
N LYS A 142 3.67 -12.49 0.98
CA LYS A 142 4.83 -12.01 1.72
C LYS A 142 5.37 -13.05 2.71
N GLU A 143 4.50 -13.75 3.44
CA GLU A 143 4.95 -14.83 4.34
C GLU A 143 5.56 -16.00 3.55
N ASN A 144 5.03 -16.33 2.37
CA ASN A 144 5.63 -17.33 1.49
C ASN A 144 7.02 -16.89 0.98
N ILE A 145 7.20 -15.61 0.65
CA ILE A 145 8.50 -15.02 0.30
C ILE A 145 9.49 -15.15 1.47
N TYR A 146 9.07 -14.82 2.70
CA TYR A 146 9.91 -14.99 3.89
C TYR A 146 10.26 -16.44 4.15
N ASN A 147 9.30 -17.36 4.00
CA ASN A 147 9.55 -18.80 4.14
C ASN A 147 10.60 -19.28 3.13
N SER A 148 10.53 -18.84 1.87
CA SER A 148 11.58 -19.12 0.88
C SER A 148 12.95 -18.56 1.27
N ALA A 149 13.01 -17.36 1.85
CA ALA A 149 14.27 -16.78 2.33
C ALA A 149 14.87 -17.54 3.53
N LEU A 150 14.01 -18.18 4.34
CA LEU A 150 14.41 -19.07 5.43
C LEU A 150 14.69 -20.51 4.97
N GLY A 151 14.77 -20.77 3.66
CA GLY A 151 15.07 -22.09 3.10
C GLY A 151 13.90 -23.08 3.13
N LYS A 152 12.68 -22.64 3.45
CA LYS A 152 11.48 -23.49 3.43
C LYS A 152 10.90 -23.56 2.02
N ALA A 153 10.31 -24.72 1.69
CA ALA A 153 9.57 -24.88 0.45
C ALA A 153 8.29 -24.03 0.48
N ALA A 154 8.26 -22.95 -0.30
CA ALA A 154 7.10 -22.09 -0.48
C ALA A 154 7.07 -21.57 -1.92
N ASN A 155 5.88 -21.57 -2.53
CA ASN A 155 5.69 -21.11 -3.91
C ASN A 155 4.92 -19.79 -3.90
N TRP A 156 5.65 -18.67 -3.92
CA TRP A 156 5.08 -17.32 -4.04
C TRP A 156 5.17 -16.77 -5.47
N LYS A 157 5.98 -17.39 -6.34
CA LYS A 157 6.25 -16.87 -7.68
C LYS A 157 4.97 -16.80 -8.52
N ASN A 158 4.10 -17.80 -8.38
CA ASN A 158 2.82 -17.84 -9.11
C ASN A 158 1.82 -16.76 -8.67
N ASP A 159 2.02 -16.14 -7.50
CA ASP A 159 1.11 -15.15 -6.93
C ASP A 159 1.45 -13.70 -7.34
N VAL A 160 2.54 -13.52 -8.09
CA VAL A 160 3.02 -12.20 -8.54
C VAL A 160 3.39 -12.24 -10.03
N PRO A 161 3.30 -11.11 -10.75
CA PRO A 161 3.74 -11.03 -12.15
C PRO A 161 5.24 -11.31 -12.29
N LYS A 162 5.66 -11.85 -13.44
CA LYS A 162 7.06 -12.24 -13.67
C LYS A 162 8.04 -11.07 -13.49
N SER A 163 7.68 -9.86 -13.93
CA SER A 163 8.49 -8.66 -13.71
C SER A 163 8.68 -8.33 -12.23
N VAL A 164 7.63 -8.51 -11.42
CA VAL A 164 7.70 -8.33 -9.97
C VAL A 164 8.54 -9.41 -9.30
N GLN A 165 8.49 -10.67 -9.78
CA GLN A 165 9.38 -11.72 -9.28
C GLN A 165 10.84 -11.30 -9.40
N ASN A 166 11.24 -10.83 -10.59
CA ASN A 166 12.61 -10.41 -10.84
C ASN A 166 13.01 -9.25 -9.92
N ILE A 167 12.14 -8.26 -9.70
CA ILE A 167 12.42 -7.14 -8.79
C ILE A 167 12.55 -7.61 -7.33
N ILE A 168 11.73 -8.58 -6.89
CA ILE A 168 11.86 -9.17 -5.55
C ILE A 168 13.19 -9.90 -5.41
N GLU A 169 13.60 -10.67 -6.43
CA GLU A 169 14.88 -11.40 -6.46
C GLU A 169 16.09 -10.44 -6.49
N GLU A 170 16.00 -9.34 -7.23
CA GLU A 170 17.01 -8.26 -7.22
C GLU A 170 17.15 -7.60 -5.83
N ASN A 171 16.07 -7.58 -5.05
CA ASN A 171 16.01 -6.97 -3.72
C ASN A 171 15.98 -8.01 -2.60
N TRP A 172 16.53 -9.20 -2.84
CA TRP A 172 16.42 -10.35 -1.93
C TRP A 172 17.05 -10.10 -0.56
N ASP A 173 18.07 -9.25 -0.46
CA ASP A 173 18.70 -8.92 0.83
C ASP A 173 17.76 -8.15 1.76
N ILE A 174 16.82 -7.35 1.22
CA ILE A 174 15.74 -6.74 2.00
C ILE A 174 14.85 -7.84 2.60
N ILE A 175 14.53 -8.86 1.80
CA ILE A 175 13.72 -9.99 2.25
C ILE A 175 14.41 -10.77 3.36
N LYS A 176 15.69 -11.13 3.20
CA LYS A 176 16.46 -11.84 4.24
C LYS A 176 16.51 -11.04 5.54
N LYS A 177 16.75 -9.73 5.44
CA LYS A 177 16.79 -8.83 6.60
C LYS A 177 15.48 -8.87 7.39
N PHE A 178 14.33 -8.85 6.70
CA PHE A 178 13.03 -8.79 7.37
C PHE A 178 12.43 -10.15 7.73
N SER A 179 12.79 -11.24 7.03
CA SER A 179 12.26 -12.58 7.31
C SER A 179 12.58 -13.04 8.72
N ASP A 180 13.79 -12.73 9.19
CA ASP A 180 14.28 -13.08 10.54
C ASP A 180 14.02 -12.00 11.60
N SER A 181 13.46 -10.86 11.19
CA SER A 181 13.16 -9.75 12.12
C SER A 181 11.85 -9.96 12.90
N GLU A 182 11.74 -9.28 14.04
CA GLU A 182 10.48 -9.10 14.76
C GLU A 182 9.55 -8.11 14.02
N ASP A 183 8.25 -8.39 13.95
CA ASP A 183 7.28 -7.44 13.39
C ASP A 183 6.98 -6.30 14.37
N LYS A 184 7.77 -5.22 14.27
CA LYS A 184 7.62 -3.99 15.06
C LYS A 184 6.51 -3.08 14.53
N THR A 185 5.33 -3.64 14.29
CA THR A 185 4.12 -2.88 13.94
C THR A 185 3.06 -2.94 15.03
N THR A 186 2.16 -1.97 15.01
CA THR A 186 0.93 -1.95 15.79
C THR A 186 -0.26 -1.87 14.85
N ARG A 187 -1.39 -2.45 15.25
CA ARG A 187 -2.64 -2.37 14.48
C ARG A 187 -3.57 -1.37 15.15
N VAL A 188 -4.00 -0.36 14.41
CA VAL A 188 -4.96 0.64 14.88
C VAL A 188 -6.04 0.82 13.83
N LEU A 189 -7.30 0.61 14.23
CA LEU A 189 -8.48 0.73 13.37
C LEU A 189 -8.38 -0.08 12.06
N GLY A 190 -7.85 -1.31 12.16
CA GLY A 190 -7.68 -2.20 11.01
C GLY A 190 -6.43 -1.93 10.16
N MET A 191 -5.73 -0.82 10.38
CA MET A 191 -4.50 -0.47 9.66
C MET A 191 -3.25 -0.85 10.45
N LYS A 192 -2.16 -1.23 9.76
CA LYS A 192 -0.86 -1.49 10.37
C LYS A 192 0.04 -0.25 10.28
N PHE A 193 0.65 0.11 11.41
CA PHE A 193 1.60 1.21 11.53
C PHE A 193 2.93 0.71 12.13
N PRO A 194 4.09 1.26 11.72
CA PRO A 194 5.34 1.01 12.43
C PRO A 194 5.26 1.56 13.87
N LYS A 195 5.91 0.85 14.82
CA LYS A 195 6.11 1.35 16.18
C LYS A 195 7.11 2.51 16.21
N GLU A 196 8.17 2.44 15.39
CA GLU A 196 9.06 3.58 15.11
C GLU A 196 8.23 4.71 14.48
N GLY A 197 8.31 5.92 15.02
CA GLY A 197 7.50 7.05 14.55
C GLY A 197 6.05 7.06 15.04
N TRP A 198 5.63 6.17 15.95
CA TRP A 198 4.25 6.14 16.46
C TRP A 198 3.93 7.33 17.36
N SER A 199 4.75 7.54 18.39
CA SER A 199 4.53 8.53 19.45
C SER A 199 5.46 9.72 19.41
N GLU A 200 6.68 9.51 18.90
CA GLU A 200 7.79 10.45 18.81
C GLU A 200 8.18 10.61 17.35
#